data_AF-A0AA43AK76-F1
#
_entry.id   AF-A0AA43AK76-F1
#
_cell.length_a   1.000
_cell.length_b   1.000
_cell.length_c   1.000
_cell.angle_alpha   90.00
_cell.angle_beta   90.00
_cell.angle_gamma   90.00
#
_symmetry.space_group_name_H-M   'P 1'
#
loop_
_entity.id
_entity.type
_entity.pdbx_description
1 polymer ?
#
loop_
_entity_poly.entity_id
_entity_poly.type
_entity_poly.pdbx_seq_one_letter_code
_entity_poly.pdbx_strand_id
1 'polypeptide(L)'
;RLYDLAWLSDYLDLSPYNGRKSLPEYGLGRNCTLFEKTRLWAYKAIRQGWPDYPAWLAACVDRASGYNAQFEQPLPANEVRHTAKSIAKWTHQHLSPAGFREEQARRGAKGGKVSKGGGRPSNAEALLPEVLRLKALGYTNRDIADDLQISPGSVSNYLRLYRA
;
A
#
# COMPACT_ATOMS: atom_id res chain seq x y z
N ARG A 1 -9.76 44.04 27.46
CA ARG A 1 -8.93 42.83 27.65
C ARG A 1 -8.00 42.75 26.44
N LEU A 2 -6.70 42.85 26.66
CA LEU A 2 -5.69 42.70 25.60
C LEU A 2 -5.52 41.19 25.36
N TYR A 3 -5.70 40.76 24.12
CA TYR A 3 -5.30 39.42 23.70
C TYR A 3 -3.83 39.52 23.27
N ASP A 4 -2.94 38.78 23.94
CA ASP A 4 -1.52 38.70 23.56
C ASP A 4 -1.27 37.46 22.68
N LEU A 5 -0.11 37.44 22.02
CA LEU A 5 0.25 36.36 21.09
C LEU A 5 0.41 35.01 21.82
N ALA A 6 0.78 35.05 23.10
CA ALA A 6 0.90 33.87 23.94
C ALA A 6 -0.47 33.24 24.19
N TRP A 7 -1.49 34.06 24.48
CA TRP A 7 -2.88 33.66 24.68
C TRP A 7 -3.45 32.96 23.45
N LEU A 8 -3.10 33.41 22.23
CA LEU A 8 -3.56 32.74 21.00
C LEU A 8 -2.86 31.38 20.80
N SER A 9 -1.62 31.24 21.26
CA SER A 9 -0.82 30.02 21.07
C SER A 9 -1.32 28.84 21.91
N ASP A 10 -1.94 29.11 23.06
CA ASP A 10 -2.51 28.08 23.94
C ASP A 10 -3.67 27.30 23.29
N TYR A 11 -4.28 27.84 22.23
CA TYR A 11 -5.38 27.20 21.49
C TYR A 11 -4.92 26.54 20.18
N LEU A 12 -3.63 26.62 19.84
CA LEU A 12 -3.11 26.09 18.57
C LEU A 12 -2.32 24.79 18.82
N ASP A 13 -2.81 23.69 18.24
CA ASP A 13 -2.07 22.41 18.25
C ASP A 13 -0.86 22.50 17.29
N LEU A 14 0.32 22.76 17.86
CA LEU A 14 1.60 22.82 17.13
C LEU A 14 2.27 21.45 16.95
N SER A 15 1.56 20.34 17.20
CA SER A 15 2.15 19.01 16.99
C SER A 15 2.60 18.82 15.52
N PRO A 16 3.77 18.20 15.28
CA PRO A 16 4.25 17.97 13.92
C PRO A 16 3.22 17.24 13.09
N TYR A 17 2.95 17.74 11.89
CA TYR A 17 2.02 17.10 10.96
C TYR A 17 2.51 15.70 10.60
N ASN A 18 1.81 14.68 11.09
CA ASN A 18 2.20 13.28 10.96
C ASN A 18 1.57 12.57 9.74
N GLY A 19 0.94 13.32 8.83
CA GLY A 19 0.29 12.79 7.61
C GLY A 19 -0.91 11.88 7.86
N ARG A 20 -1.32 11.66 9.12
CA ARG A 20 -2.42 10.77 9.52
C ARG A 20 -3.63 11.52 10.08
N LYS A 21 -3.52 12.84 10.31
CA LYS A 21 -4.65 13.68 10.69
C LYS A 21 -5.48 13.99 9.44
N SER A 22 -6.69 13.44 9.37
CA SER A 22 -7.69 13.93 8.42
C SER A 22 -7.96 15.38 8.76
N LEU A 23 -7.66 16.30 7.85
CA LEU A 23 -7.99 17.71 8.04
C LEU A 23 -9.52 17.84 8.21
N PRO A 24 -10.00 18.76 9.07
CA PRO A 24 -11.43 19.00 9.23
C PRO A 24 -12.06 19.36 7.88
N GLU A 25 -13.28 18.87 7.67
CA GLU A 25 -14.00 18.87 6.38
C GLU A 25 -14.45 20.28 5.92
N TYR A 26 -14.31 21.30 6.77
CA TYR A 26 -14.81 22.63 6.49
C TYR A 26 -13.94 23.40 5.48
N GLY A 27 -14.54 23.74 4.33
CA GLY A 27 -14.08 24.76 3.38
C GLY A 27 -12.89 24.37 2.50
N LEU A 28 -11.74 24.07 3.10
CA LEU A 28 -10.45 23.82 2.43
C LEU A 28 -10.19 22.32 2.14
N GLY A 29 -10.81 21.43 2.90
CA GLY A 29 -10.58 19.99 2.81
C GLY A 29 -11.23 19.31 1.60
N ARG A 30 -12.31 19.88 1.04
CA ARG A 30 -13.13 19.20 0.00
C ARG A 30 -12.41 19.03 -1.33
N ASN A 31 -11.79 20.09 -1.85
CA ASN A 31 -11.04 20.01 -3.10
C ASN A 31 -9.86 19.03 -2.96
N CYS A 32 -9.09 19.15 -1.87
CA CYS A 32 -8.00 18.23 -1.56
C CYS A 32 -8.51 16.79 -1.42
N THR A 33 -9.59 16.56 -0.68
CA THR A 33 -10.19 15.23 -0.50
C THR A 33 -10.67 14.64 -1.83
N LEU A 34 -11.32 15.44 -2.66
CA LEU A 34 -11.75 15.03 -4.00
C LEU A 34 -10.54 14.62 -4.86
N PHE A 35 -9.49 15.44 -4.87
CA PHE A 35 -8.25 15.15 -5.59
C PHE A 35 -7.58 13.87 -5.09
N GLU A 36 -7.40 13.73 -3.77
CA GLU A 36 -6.77 12.58 -3.12
C GLU A 36 -7.53 11.27 -3.41
N LYS A 37 -8.86 11.26 -3.25
CA LYS A 37 -9.68 10.07 -3.57
C LYS A 37 -9.63 9.73 -5.05
N THR A 38 -9.70 10.75 -5.92
CA THR A 38 -9.72 10.56 -7.38
C THR A 38 -8.37 10.07 -7.91
N ARG A 39 -7.24 10.65 -7.47
CA ARG A 39 -5.91 10.26 -7.96
C ARG A 39 -5.54 8.84 -7.58
N LEU A 40 -5.87 8.41 -6.35
CA LEU A 40 -5.58 7.06 -5.86
C LEU A 40 -6.35 6.00 -6.64
N TRP A 41 -7.60 6.31 -7.02
CA TRP A 41 -8.36 5.49 -7.95
C TRP A 41 -7.73 5.51 -9.34
N ALA A 42 -7.40 6.68 -9.89
CA ALA A 42 -6.91 6.87 -11.24
C ALA A 42 -5.61 6.08 -11.52
N TYR A 43 -4.66 6.09 -10.57
CA TYR A 43 -3.40 5.33 -10.68
C TYR A 43 -3.61 3.82 -10.87
N LYS A 44 -4.73 3.30 -10.34
CA LYS A 44 -5.08 1.89 -10.48
C LYS A 44 -5.93 1.64 -11.72
N ALA A 45 -6.93 2.50 -11.95
CA ALA A 45 -7.96 2.34 -12.96
C ALA A 45 -7.45 2.51 -14.38
N ILE A 46 -6.44 3.36 -14.63
CA ILE A 46 -5.89 3.56 -15.99
C ILE A 46 -5.39 2.26 -16.63
N ARG A 47 -5.02 1.27 -15.80
CA ARG A 47 -4.54 -0.04 -16.23
C ARG A 47 -5.64 -0.96 -16.76
N GLN A 48 -6.92 -0.58 -16.64
CA GLN A 48 -8.07 -1.30 -17.19
C GLN A 48 -8.23 -1.02 -18.69
N GLY A 49 -7.19 -1.31 -19.46
CA GLY A 49 -7.22 -1.18 -20.92
C GLY A 49 -6.52 0.05 -21.50
N TRP A 50 -5.86 0.89 -20.68
CA TRP A 50 -5.06 2.04 -21.15
C TRP A 50 -5.79 2.90 -22.19
N PRO A 51 -6.96 3.46 -21.83
CA PRO A 51 -7.81 4.15 -22.79
C PRO A 51 -7.17 5.45 -23.32
N ASP A 52 -7.57 5.85 -24.52
CA ASP A 52 -7.20 7.15 -25.09
C ASP A 52 -7.64 8.31 -24.20
N TYR A 53 -6.90 9.42 -24.28
CA TYR A 53 -7.10 10.58 -23.41
C TYR A 53 -8.56 11.09 -23.32
N PRO A 54 -9.36 11.22 -24.40
CA PRO A 54 -10.74 11.67 -24.28
C PRO A 54 -11.62 10.72 -23.47
N ALA A 55 -11.49 9.41 -23.70
CA ALA A 55 -12.21 8.38 -22.94
C ALA A 55 -11.75 8.34 -21.48
N TRP A 56 -10.44 8.49 -21.26
CA TRP A 56 -9.87 8.55 -19.92
C TRP A 56 -10.33 9.78 -19.12
N LEU A 57 -10.38 10.95 -19.77
CA LEU A 57 -10.89 12.17 -19.18
C LEU A 57 -12.35 12.03 -18.79
N ALA A 58 -13.19 11.45 -19.66
CA ALA A 58 -14.59 11.19 -19.35
C ALA A 58 -14.74 10.29 -18.11
N ALA A 59 -13.97 9.20 -18.03
CA ALA A 59 -13.97 8.32 -16.86
C ALA A 59 -13.52 9.02 -15.56
N CYS A 60 -12.50 9.89 -15.64
CA CYS A 60 -12.05 10.68 -14.49
C CYS A 60 -13.11 11.70 -14.04
N VAL A 61 -13.80 12.34 -14.98
CA VAL A 61 -14.89 13.30 -14.68
C VAL A 61 -16.07 12.59 -14.02
N ASP A 62 -16.48 11.44 -14.55
CA ASP A 62 -17.56 10.62 -13.98
C ASP A 62 -17.21 10.20 -12.54
N ARG A 63 -16.00 9.68 -12.34
CA ARG A 63 -15.55 9.27 -11.01
C ARG A 63 -15.46 10.42 -10.02
N ALA A 64 -14.90 11.56 -10.43
CA ALA A 64 -14.80 12.74 -9.59
C ALA A 64 -16.20 13.28 -9.24
N SER A 65 -17.14 13.25 -10.19
CA SER A 65 -18.53 13.65 -9.95
C SER A 65 -19.21 12.72 -8.92
N GLY A 66 -18.98 11.40 -9.01
CA GLY A 66 -19.47 10.44 -8.04
C GLY A 66 -18.92 10.65 -6.63
N TYR A 67 -17.66 11.07 -6.48
CA TYR A 67 -17.11 11.44 -5.17
C TYR A 67 -17.65 12.79 -4.68
N ASN A 68 -17.86 13.75 -5.58
CA ASN A 68 -18.41 15.06 -5.22
C ASN A 68 -19.85 14.96 -4.69
N ALA A 69 -20.64 14.01 -5.21
CA ALA A 69 -21.99 13.74 -4.74
C ALA A 69 -22.07 13.17 -3.31
N GLN A 70 -20.94 12.73 -2.74
CA GLN A 70 -20.87 12.23 -1.36
C GLN A 70 -20.66 13.35 -0.32
N PHE A 71 -20.30 14.55 -0.75
CA PHE A 71 -20.15 15.68 0.17
C PHE A 71 -21.52 16.23 0.57
N GLU A 72 -21.66 16.64 1.84
CA GLU A 72 -22.87 17.32 2.33
C GLU A 72 -23.19 18.58 1.50
N GLN A 73 -22.13 19.28 1.08
CA GLN A 73 -22.20 20.43 0.17
C GLN A 73 -21.27 20.19 -1.03
N PRO A 74 -21.83 19.74 -2.17
CA PRO A 74 -21.07 19.46 -3.38
C PRO A 74 -20.32 20.69 -3.91
N LEU A 75 -19.14 20.46 -4.49
CA LEU A 75 -18.37 21.47 -5.20
C LEU A 75 -19.04 21.81 -6.54
N PRO A 76 -18.83 23.03 -7.06
CA PRO A 76 -19.25 23.42 -8.41
C PRO A 76 -18.71 22.48 -9.49
N ALA A 77 -19.52 22.21 -10.52
CA ALA A 77 -19.18 21.25 -11.57
C ALA A 77 -17.91 21.62 -12.38
N ASN A 78 -17.63 22.91 -12.54
CA ASN A 78 -16.40 23.40 -13.18
C ASN A 78 -15.15 23.03 -12.36
N GLU A 79 -15.22 23.15 -11.04
CA GLU A 79 -14.12 22.80 -10.13
C GLU A 79 -13.84 21.30 -10.16
N VAL A 80 -14.88 20.47 -10.11
CA VAL A 80 -14.77 19.01 -10.27
C VAL A 80 -14.12 18.65 -11.60
N ARG A 81 -14.56 19.27 -12.70
CA ARG A 81 -13.98 19.06 -14.04
C ARG A 81 -12.51 19.47 -14.11
N HIS A 82 -12.11 20.56 -13.48
CA HIS A 82 -10.71 20.99 -13.44
C HIS A 82 -9.84 19.99 -12.66
N THR A 83 -10.31 19.52 -11.51
CA THR A 83 -9.63 18.48 -10.72
C THR A 83 -9.47 17.19 -11.51
N ALA A 84 -10.55 16.72 -12.14
CA ALA A 84 -10.54 15.53 -12.99
C ALA A 84 -9.58 15.68 -14.18
N LYS A 85 -9.58 16.84 -14.85
CA LYS A 85 -8.68 17.13 -15.99
C LYS A 85 -7.21 17.12 -15.57
N SER A 86 -6.88 17.69 -14.41
CA SER A 86 -5.52 17.67 -13.86
C SER A 86 -5.02 16.23 -13.66
N ILE A 87 -5.85 15.39 -13.03
CA ILE A 87 -5.53 13.99 -12.76
C ILE A 87 -5.42 13.19 -14.06
N ALA A 88 -6.38 13.34 -14.97
CA ALA A 88 -6.40 12.64 -16.25
C ALA A 88 -5.16 12.96 -17.08
N LYS A 89 -4.79 14.25 -17.16
CA LYS A 89 -3.60 14.70 -17.89
C LYS A 89 -2.33 14.10 -17.29
N TRP A 90 -2.15 14.20 -15.98
CA TRP A 90 -0.94 13.69 -15.34
C TRP A 90 -0.82 12.17 -15.52
N THR A 91 -1.89 11.43 -15.24
CA THR A 91 -1.88 9.96 -15.33
C THR A 91 -1.64 9.46 -16.75
N HIS A 92 -2.26 10.07 -17.76
CA HIS A 92 -2.05 9.70 -19.15
C HIS A 92 -0.65 10.03 -19.67
N GLN A 93 0.00 11.07 -19.14
CA GLN A 93 1.36 11.46 -19.55
C GLN A 93 2.46 10.64 -18.87
N HIS A 94 2.24 10.21 -17.62
CA HIS A 94 3.31 9.63 -16.79
C HIS A 94 3.16 8.13 -16.56
N LEU A 95 1.96 7.58 -16.72
CA LEU A 95 1.72 6.14 -16.54
C LEU A 95 1.70 5.47 -17.91
N SER A 96 2.43 4.37 -18.02
CA SER A 96 2.48 3.56 -19.23
C SER A 96 2.54 2.07 -18.89
N PRO A 97 2.14 1.19 -19.81
CA PRO A 97 2.28 -0.25 -19.63
C PRO A 97 3.74 -0.66 -19.34
N ALA A 98 4.69 -0.05 -20.05
CA ALA A 98 6.12 -0.31 -19.88
C ALA A 98 6.62 0.13 -18.49
N GLY A 99 6.32 1.37 -18.07
CA GLY A 99 6.72 1.88 -16.76
C GLY A 99 6.10 1.08 -15.61
N PHE A 100 4.86 0.59 -15.78
CA PHE A 100 4.25 -0.29 -14.79
C PHE A 100 4.99 -1.63 -14.68
N ARG A 101 5.34 -2.26 -15.80
CA ARG A 101 6.10 -3.52 -15.82
C ARG A 101 7.46 -3.37 -15.15
N GLU A 102 8.16 -2.28 -15.44
CA GLU A 102 9.45 -1.96 -14.82
C GLU A 102 9.33 -1.80 -13.31
N GLU A 103 8.35 -1.01 -12.84
CA GLU A 103 8.13 -0.81 -11.41
C GLU A 103 7.72 -2.11 -10.70
N GLN A 104 6.93 -2.98 -11.36
CA GLN A 104 6.62 -4.32 -10.84
C GLN A 104 7.86 -5.21 -10.76
N ALA A 105 8.70 -5.22 -11.79
CA ALA A 105 9.95 -5.98 -11.79
C ALA A 105 10.89 -5.52 -10.68
N ARG A 106 11.05 -4.20 -10.50
CA ARG A 106 11.85 -3.60 -9.42
C ARG A 106 11.33 -3.99 -8.03
N ARG A 107 10.02 -3.89 -7.81
CA ARG A 107 9.37 -4.30 -6.55
C ARG A 107 9.51 -5.79 -6.30
N GLY A 108 9.28 -6.61 -7.34
CA GLY A 108 9.42 -8.06 -7.30
C GLY A 108 10.85 -8.49 -6.97
N ALA A 109 11.86 -7.87 -7.57
CA ALA A 109 13.27 -8.13 -7.28
C ALA A 109 13.63 -7.78 -5.84
N LYS A 110 13.16 -6.63 -5.33
CA LYS A 110 13.36 -6.27 -3.91
C LYS A 110 12.68 -7.28 -2.97
N GLY A 111 11.44 -7.65 -3.25
CA GLY A 111 10.70 -8.65 -2.46
C GLY A 111 11.38 -10.02 -2.49
N GLY A 112 11.82 -10.47 -3.68
CA GLY A 112 12.50 -11.74 -3.89
C GLY A 112 13.82 -11.85 -3.12
N LYS A 113 14.60 -10.76 -3.03
CA LYS A 113 15.84 -10.73 -2.23
C LYS A 113 15.59 -10.88 -0.73
N VAL A 114 14.49 -10.35 -0.22
CA VAL A 114 14.12 -10.43 1.20
C VAL A 114 13.45 -11.77 1.51
N SER A 115 12.65 -12.31 0.59
CA SER A 115 11.90 -13.54 0.82
C SER A 115 12.80 -14.78 0.66
N LYS A 116 12.99 -15.55 1.73
CA LYS A 116 13.52 -16.91 1.65
C LYS A 116 12.37 -17.89 1.40
N GLY A 117 12.15 -18.31 0.16
CA GLY A 117 11.15 -19.35 -0.19
C GLY A 117 9.76 -18.83 -0.56
N GLY A 118 9.67 -17.80 -1.40
CA GLY A 118 8.39 -17.37 -1.99
C GLY A 118 7.46 -16.61 -1.03
N GLY A 119 8.00 -16.03 0.04
CA GLY A 119 7.26 -15.22 1.01
C GLY A 119 6.60 -16.01 2.13
N ARG A 120 6.73 -17.35 2.15
CA ARG A 120 6.29 -18.15 3.29
C ARG A 120 7.29 -17.98 4.44
N PRO A 121 6.86 -17.54 5.64
CA PRO A 121 7.75 -17.45 6.79
C PRO A 121 8.33 -18.83 7.09
N SER A 122 9.65 -18.88 7.26
CA SER A 122 10.35 -20.08 7.66
C SER A 122 10.32 -20.19 9.19
N ASN A 123 9.71 -21.24 9.72
CA ASN A 123 9.77 -21.55 11.15
C ASN A 123 11.11 -22.20 11.56
N ALA A 124 12.12 -22.18 10.67
CA ALA A 124 13.41 -22.81 10.93
C ALA A 124 14.06 -22.30 12.21
N GLU A 125 14.09 -20.98 12.44
CA GLU A 125 14.72 -20.41 13.64
C GLU A 125 14.06 -20.89 14.94
N ALA A 126 12.73 -21.04 14.95
CA ALA A 126 11.99 -21.50 16.12
C ALA A 126 12.09 -23.01 16.34
N LEU A 127 12.05 -23.80 15.27
CA LEU A 127 11.95 -25.27 15.34
C LEU A 127 13.30 -25.99 15.24
N LEU A 128 14.36 -25.33 14.74
CA LEU A 128 15.66 -25.96 14.53
C LEU A 128 16.30 -26.52 15.82
N PRO A 129 16.26 -25.84 16.99
CA PRO A 129 16.81 -26.41 18.22
C PRO A 129 16.16 -27.74 18.59
N GLU A 130 14.83 -27.80 18.46
CA GLU A 130 14.06 -29.00 18.78
C GLU A 130 14.27 -30.12 17.76
N VAL A 131 14.36 -29.77 16.47
CA VAL A 131 14.75 -30.72 15.41
C VAL A 131 16.13 -31.32 15.67
N LEU A 132 17.12 -30.52 16.08
CA LEU A 132 18.46 -31.01 16.42
C LEU A 132 18.44 -31.93 17.66
N ARG A 133 17.66 -31.56 18.69
CA ARG A 133 17.48 -32.37 19.90
C ARG A 133 16.90 -33.75 19.56
N LEU A 134 15.76 -33.79 18.84
CA LEU A 134 15.13 -35.03 18.44
C LEU A 134 16.02 -35.86 17.51
N LYS A 135 16.80 -35.20 16.64
CA LYS A 135 17.75 -35.90 15.78
C LYS A 135 18.90 -36.54 16.56
N ALA A 136 19.40 -35.88 17.59
CA ALA A 136 20.42 -36.41 18.49
C ALA A 136 19.91 -37.61 19.31
N LEU A 137 18.62 -37.63 19.63
CA LEU A 137 17.94 -38.78 20.26
C LEU A 137 17.70 -39.97 19.31
N GLY A 138 18.03 -39.82 18.02
CA GLY A 138 17.95 -40.92 17.04
C GLY A 138 16.64 -41.00 16.27
N TYR A 139 15.69 -40.08 16.45
CA TYR A 139 14.42 -40.09 15.73
C TYR A 139 14.60 -39.90 14.21
N THR A 140 13.71 -40.51 13.42
CA THR A 140 13.72 -40.35 11.97
C THR A 140 13.14 -38.99 11.58
N ASN A 141 13.46 -38.51 10.37
CA ASN A 141 12.94 -37.22 9.90
C ASN A 141 11.41 -37.24 9.73
N ARG A 142 10.80 -38.43 9.61
CA ARG A 142 9.35 -38.60 9.51
C ARG A 142 8.70 -38.43 10.88
N ASP A 143 9.23 -39.09 11.90
CA ASP A 143 8.71 -38.99 13.27
C ASP A 143 8.84 -37.56 13.81
N ILE A 144 9.97 -36.88 13.55
CA ILE A 144 10.18 -35.47 13.92
C ILE A 144 9.18 -34.56 13.21
N ALA A 145 8.86 -34.85 11.95
CA ALA A 145 7.92 -34.07 11.17
C ALA A 145 6.48 -34.23 11.69
N ASP A 146 6.09 -35.46 12.04
CA ASP A 146 4.79 -35.75 12.62
C ASP A 146 4.65 -35.12 14.01
N ASP A 147 5.68 -35.15 14.86
CA ASP A 147 5.69 -34.55 16.19
C ASP A 147 5.60 -33.01 16.14
N LEU A 148 6.40 -32.39 15.27
CA LEU A 148 6.44 -30.92 15.11
C LEU A 148 5.38 -30.38 14.15
N GLN A 149 4.50 -31.22 13.60
CA GLN A 149 3.46 -30.87 12.64
C GLN A 149 4.00 -30.07 11.42
N ILE A 150 5.17 -30.49 10.92
CA ILE A 150 5.82 -29.92 9.72
C ILE A 150 6.03 -30.99 8.66
N SER A 151 6.43 -30.60 7.45
CA SER A 151 6.75 -31.59 6.42
C SER A 151 8.12 -32.26 6.67
N PRO A 152 8.31 -33.54 6.33
CA PRO A 152 9.63 -34.19 6.39
C PRO A 152 10.70 -33.48 5.55
N GLY A 153 10.28 -32.84 4.46
CA GLY A 153 11.15 -31.99 3.64
C GLY A 153 11.63 -30.73 4.36
N SER A 154 10.83 -30.17 5.27
CA SER A 154 11.21 -29.04 6.13
C SER A 154 12.29 -29.45 7.12
N VAL A 155 12.15 -30.62 7.77
CA VAL A 155 13.17 -31.17 8.70
C VAL A 155 14.50 -31.33 7.98
N SER A 156 14.51 -31.97 6.80
CA SER A 156 15.72 -32.15 5.99
C SER A 156 16.34 -30.82 5.57
N ASN A 157 15.53 -29.83 5.20
CA ASN A 157 16.02 -28.49 4.85
C ASN A 157 16.61 -27.75 6.05
N TYR A 158 16.01 -27.85 7.23
CA TYR A 158 16.52 -27.20 8.45
C TYR A 158 17.89 -27.77 8.84
N LEU A 159 18.03 -29.09 8.81
CA LEU A 159 19.32 -29.76 9.05
C LEU A 159 20.37 -29.41 7.99
N ARG A 160 19.98 -29.27 6.72
CA ARG A 160 20.88 -28.84 5.64
C ARG A 160 21.37 -27.41 5.84
N LEU A 161 20.47 -26.49 6.22
CA LEU A 161 20.81 -25.09 6.49
C LEU A 161 21.70 -24.93 7.72
N TYR A 162 21.55 -25.78 8.74
CA TYR A 162 22.41 -25.76 9.92
C TYR A 162 23.85 -26.23 9.66
N ARG A 163 24.03 -27.13 8.68
CA ARG A 163 25.34 -27.70 8.33
C ARG A 163 26.12 -26.88 7.30
N ALA A 164 25.47 -25.90 6.66
CA ALA A 164 26.04 -25.05 5.62
C ALA A 164 26.60 -23.77 6.23
#